data_AF-A0A7V9TN21-F1
#
_entry.id   AF-A0A7V9TN21-F1
#
_cell.length_a   1.000
_cell.length_b   1.000
_cell.length_c   1.000
_cell.angle_alpha   90.00
_cell.angle_beta   90.00
_cell.angle_gamma   90.00
#
_symmetry.space_group_name_H-M   'P 1'
#
loop_
_entity.id
_entity.type
_entity.pdbx_description
1 polymer ?
#
loop_
_entity_poly.entity_id
_entity_poly.type
_entity_poly.pdbx_seq_one_letter_code
_entity_poly.pdbx_strand_id
1 'polypeptide(L)'
;MASATWSLTQLDIDAVSAALDRLLTATGAHSAMVVDRSGQLVTVAGQPLEFDTTSFATLAAADFSANDQLARLIGEVDFTSLAHEGENESLYFVDVAHKLLLVVLFDRQTTLAIVRMLAPAVAGELAVIFNSALTREQGNAGGSFGVLHGAEKEIDSLFS
;
A
#
# COMPACT_ATOMS: atom_id res chain seq x y z
N MET A 1 -10.17 -1.31 -13.71
CA MET A 1 -10.65 -1.55 -12.33
C MET A 1 -10.79 -0.19 -11.66
N ALA A 2 -11.80 0.00 -10.80
CA ALA A 2 -11.99 1.27 -10.11
C ALA A 2 -10.78 1.56 -9.21
N SER A 3 -10.19 2.74 -9.35
CA SER A 3 -9.19 3.26 -8.42
C SER A 3 -9.83 3.33 -7.03
N ALA A 4 -9.30 2.61 -6.05
CA ALA A 4 -9.74 2.76 -4.68
C ALA A 4 -9.12 4.05 -4.13
N THR A 5 -9.89 5.13 -4.07
CA THR A 5 -9.48 6.32 -3.32
C THR A 5 -9.55 5.98 -1.83
N TRP A 6 -8.41 5.93 -1.15
CA TRP A 6 -8.36 5.64 0.28
C TRP A 6 -8.70 6.92 1.09
N SER A 7 -9.90 7.06 1.64
CA SER A 7 -10.20 8.16 2.57
C SER A 7 -9.72 7.80 3.98
N LEU A 8 -8.44 8.07 4.23
CA LEU A 8 -7.83 7.92 5.54
C LEU A 8 -8.13 9.15 6.41
N THR A 9 -8.52 8.91 7.66
CA THR A 9 -8.57 9.97 8.67
C THR A 9 -7.15 10.26 9.19
N GLN A 10 -6.97 11.39 9.88
CA GLN A 10 -5.69 11.69 10.52
C GLN A 10 -5.23 10.57 11.45
N LEU A 11 -6.16 9.96 12.20
CA LEU A 11 -5.86 8.84 13.10
C LEU A 11 -5.32 7.62 12.34
N ASP A 12 -5.85 7.33 11.14
CA ASP A 12 -5.37 6.22 10.32
C ASP A 12 -3.95 6.52 9.79
N ILE A 13 -3.72 7.75 9.34
CA ILE A 13 -2.40 8.20 8.86
C ILE A 13 -1.35 8.10 9.96
N ASP A 14 -1.69 8.54 11.17
CA ASP A 14 -0.79 8.47 12.33
C ASP A 14 -0.51 7.01 12.71
N ALA A 15 -1.52 6.14 12.67
CA ALA A 15 -1.38 4.72 12.95
C ALA A 15 -0.50 4.01 11.91
N VAL A 16 -0.72 4.29 10.62
CA VAL A 16 0.11 3.76 9.53
C VAL A 16 1.56 4.22 9.70
N SER A 17 1.78 5.52 9.92
CA SER A 17 3.13 6.08 10.10
C SER A 17 3.83 5.43 11.30
N ALA A 18 3.15 5.29 12.43
CA ALA A 18 3.70 4.64 13.62
C ALA A 18 4.04 3.16 13.37
N ALA A 19 3.25 2.43 12.59
CA ALA A 19 3.53 1.05 12.24
C ALA A 19 4.77 0.92 11.35
N LEU A 20 4.91 1.81 10.36
CA LEU A 20 6.08 1.85 9.48
C LEU A 20 7.35 2.26 10.25
N ASP A 21 7.28 3.28 11.10
CA ASP A 21 8.44 3.74 11.87
C ASP A 21 8.97 2.66 12.83
N ARG A 22 8.06 1.89 13.44
CA ARG A 22 8.44 0.71 14.24
C ARG A 22 9.13 -0.35 13.40
N LEU A 23 8.65 -0.61 12.18
CA LEU A 23 9.30 -1.55 11.26
C LEU A 23 10.72 -1.10 10.92
N LEU A 24 10.89 0.16 10.52
CA LEU A 24 12.17 0.73 10.15
C LEU A 24 13.15 0.69 11.32
N THR A 25 12.69 1.07 12.52
CA THR A 25 13.51 1.01 13.74
C THR A 25 13.92 -0.42 14.09
N ALA A 26 13.01 -1.38 13.98
CA ALA A 26 13.27 -2.77 14.38
C ALA A 26 14.14 -3.54 13.37
N THR A 27 14.08 -3.16 12.08
CA THR A 27 14.83 -3.83 11.01
C THR A 27 16.15 -3.16 10.70
N GLY A 28 16.26 -1.85 10.91
CA GLY A 28 17.36 -1.01 10.41
C GLY A 28 17.17 -0.54 8.96
N ALA A 29 16.04 -0.89 8.32
CA ALA A 29 15.74 -0.45 6.96
C ALA A 29 15.60 1.08 6.92
N HIS A 30 16.02 1.70 5.81
CA HIS A 30 16.03 3.17 5.73
C HIS A 30 14.67 3.74 5.33
N SER A 31 13.88 3.04 4.49
CA SER A 31 12.59 3.54 4.02
C SER A 31 11.56 2.42 3.81
N ALA A 32 10.28 2.74 3.97
CA ALA A 32 9.17 1.85 3.66
C ALA A 32 8.06 2.62 2.94
N MET A 33 7.31 1.92 2.09
CA MET A 33 6.24 2.50 1.27
C MET A 33 5.01 1.60 1.35
N VAL A 34 3.83 2.20 1.33
CA VAL A 34 2.57 1.50 1.09
C VAL A 34 2.09 1.89 -0.30
N VAL A 35 1.90 0.89 -1.15
CA VAL A 35 1.51 1.05 -2.55
C VAL A 35 0.24 0.27 -2.78
N ASP A 36 -0.74 0.84 -3.48
CA ASP A 36 -1.92 0.07 -3.86
C ASP A 36 -1.66 -0.84 -5.06
N ARG A 37 -2.51 -1.86 -5.24
CA ARG A 37 -2.38 -2.80 -6.36
C ARG A 37 -2.58 -2.17 -7.75
N SER A 38 -3.01 -0.91 -7.85
CA SER A 38 -3.10 -0.16 -9.10
C SER A 38 -1.86 0.68 -9.41
N GLY A 39 -0.89 0.73 -8.49
CA GLY A 39 0.35 1.49 -8.64
C GLY A 39 0.33 2.86 -8.00
N GLN A 40 -0.70 3.22 -7.23
CA GLN A 40 -0.71 4.49 -6.51
C GLN A 40 0.09 4.39 -5.22
N LEU A 41 0.92 5.41 -5.00
CA LEU A 41 1.62 5.59 -3.75
C LEU A 41 0.64 6.10 -2.66
N VAL A 42 0.48 5.33 -1.59
CA VAL A 42 -0.38 5.69 -0.46
C VAL A 42 0.40 6.48 0.58
N THR A 43 1.58 5.98 0.97
CA THR A 43 2.46 6.68 1.92
C THR A 43 3.91 6.21 1.80
N VAL A 44 4.82 7.03 2.33
CA VAL A 44 6.26 6.75 2.48
C VAL A 44 6.67 7.10 3.90
N ALA A 45 7.53 6.28 4.51
CA ALA A 45 8.14 6.52 5.80
C ALA A 45 9.66 6.31 5.71
N GLY A 46 10.39 6.93 6.64
CA GLY A 46 11.84 6.84 6.74
C GLY A 46 12.59 7.93 5.97
N GLN A 47 13.77 7.58 5.45
CA GLN A 47 14.64 8.52 4.75
C GLN A 47 14.05 8.93 3.39
N PRO A 48 14.30 10.18 2.94
CA PRO A 48 13.94 10.62 1.61
C PRO A 48 14.55 9.72 0.52
N LEU A 49 13.76 9.38 -0.48
CA LEU A 49 14.19 8.55 -1.62
C LEU A 49 14.68 9.47 -2.75
N GLU A 50 15.84 9.15 -3.33
CA GLU A 50 16.46 9.94 -4.41
C GLU A 50 15.92 9.57 -5.82
N PHE A 51 14.77 8.92 -5.89
CA PHE A 51 14.10 8.53 -7.13
C PHE A 51 12.62 8.93 -7.11
N ASP A 52 11.98 8.91 -8.28
CA ASP A 52 10.54 9.16 -8.40
C ASP A 52 9.73 8.01 -7.79
N THR A 53 9.18 8.26 -6.61
CA THR A 53 8.39 7.30 -5.84
C THR A 53 7.06 6.94 -6.50
N THR A 54 6.52 7.81 -7.37
CA THR A 54 5.27 7.55 -8.10
C THR A 54 5.51 6.57 -9.24
N SER A 55 6.58 6.80 -10.01
CA SER A 55 7.03 5.83 -11.02
C SER A 55 7.41 4.49 -10.38
N PHE A 56 8.10 4.53 -9.25
CA PHE A 56 8.44 3.32 -8.48
C PHE A 56 7.20 2.55 -8.04
N ALA A 57 6.19 3.22 -7.46
CA ALA A 57 4.95 2.59 -7.04
C ALA A 57 4.20 1.90 -8.19
N THR A 58 4.17 2.55 -9.37
CA THR A 58 3.57 1.98 -10.57
C THR A 58 4.29 0.71 -11.02
N LEU A 59 5.63 0.74 -11.06
CA LEU A 59 6.45 -0.41 -11.43
C LEU A 59 6.36 -1.55 -10.40
N ALA A 60 6.39 -1.22 -9.10
CA ALA A 60 6.24 -2.17 -8.00
C ALA A 60 4.92 -2.95 -8.09
N ALA A 61 3.80 -2.26 -8.32
CA ALA A 61 2.49 -2.90 -8.47
C ALA A 61 2.43 -3.80 -9.72
N ALA A 62 3.04 -3.36 -10.83
CA ALA A 62 3.12 -4.14 -12.06
C ALA A 62 3.99 -5.40 -11.89
N ASP A 63 5.14 -5.28 -11.24
CA ASP A 63 6.05 -6.39 -10.95
C ASP A 63 5.39 -7.45 -10.05
N PHE A 64 4.73 -7.01 -8.97
CA PHE A 64 4.00 -7.93 -8.10
C PHE A 64 2.83 -8.61 -8.84
N SER A 65 2.10 -7.87 -9.67
CA SER A 65 1.01 -8.43 -10.48
C SER A 65 1.48 -9.46 -11.51
N ALA A 66 2.66 -9.26 -12.11
CA ALA A 66 3.28 -10.25 -12.98
C ALA A 66 3.67 -11.52 -12.20
N ASN A 67 4.18 -11.36 -10.99
CA ASN A 67 4.48 -12.48 -10.09
C ASN A 67 3.23 -13.28 -9.68
N ASP A 68 2.08 -12.62 -9.47
CA ASP A 68 0.80 -13.33 -9.25
C ASP A 68 0.41 -14.21 -10.46
N GLN A 69 0.75 -13.79 -11.69
CA GLN A 69 0.54 -14.63 -12.88
C GLN A 69 1.52 -15.82 -12.90
N LEU A 70 2.77 -15.61 -12.51
CA LEU A 70 3.76 -16.68 -12.40
C LEU A 70 3.35 -17.74 -11.37
N ALA A 71 2.84 -17.33 -10.19
CA ALA A 71 2.32 -18.24 -9.18
C ALA A 71 1.26 -19.18 -9.76
N ARG A 72 0.28 -18.62 -10.47
CA ARG A 72 -0.80 -19.40 -11.11
C ARG A 72 -0.27 -20.39 -12.15
N LEU A 73 0.75 -20.02 -12.92
CA LEU A 73 1.34 -20.90 -13.93
C LEU A 73 2.01 -22.13 -13.32
N ILE A 74 2.54 -22.02 -12.10
CA ILE A 74 3.19 -23.13 -11.39
C ILE A 74 2.25 -23.86 -10.41
N GLY A 75 0.98 -23.49 -10.37
CA GLY A 75 -0.04 -24.12 -9.53
C GLY A 75 -0.17 -23.56 -8.12
N GLU A 76 0.50 -22.44 -7.82
CA GLU A 76 0.32 -21.69 -6.59
C GLU A 76 -0.87 -20.72 -6.70
N VAL A 77 -1.46 -20.36 -5.56
CA VAL A 77 -2.58 -19.39 -5.53
C VAL A 77 -2.06 -17.97 -5.77
N ASP A 78 -1.02 -17.60 -5.05
CA ASP A 78 -0.31 -16.33 -5.11
C ASP A 78 1.06 -16.42 -4.41
N PHE A 79 1.87 -15.38 -4.57
CA PHE A 79 3.02 -15.15 -3.70
C PHE A 79 2.64 -14.10 -2.66
N THR A 80 2.87 -14.40 -1.39
CA THR A 80 2.57 -13.47 -0.28
C THR A 80 3.68 -12.44 -0.05
N SER A 81 4.86 -12.69 -0.61
CA SER A 81 6.02 -11.80 -0.52
C SER A 81 7.00 -12.03 -1.67
N LEU A 82 7.77 -11.00 -1.99
CA LEU A 82 8.82 -11.03 -3.01
C LEU A 82 10.06 -10.32 -2.48
N ALA A 83 11.24 -10.69 -2.98
CA ALA A 83 12.49 -10.03 -2.63
C ALA A 83 13.32 -9.80 -3.90
N HIS A 84 13.91 -8.63 -4.01
CA HIS A 84 14.91 -8.31 -5.03
C HIS A 84 16.18 -7.86 -4.32
N GLU A 85 17.28 -8.56 -4.56
CA GLU A 85 18.58 -8.29 -3.95
C GLU A 85 19.50 -7.65 -4.99
N GLY A 86 19.95 -6.42 -4.72
CA GLY A 86 20.97 -5.73 -5.48
C GLY A 86 22.29 -5.65 -4.71
N GLU A 87 23.35 -5.17 -5.37
CA GLU A 87 24.67 -5.03 -4.72
C GLU A 87 24.70 -4.01 -3.57
N ASN A 88 23.90 -2.95 -3.70
CA ASN A 88 23.84 -1.83 -2.74
C ASN A 88 22.49 -1.71 -2.06
N GLU A 89 21.41 -1.91 -2.82
CA GLU A 89 20.04 -1.75 -2.38
C GLU A 89 19.26 -3.04 -2.57
N SER A 90 18.38 -3.33 -1.62
CA SER A 90 17.47 -4.47 -1.66
C SER A 90 16.04 -4.02 -1.39
N LEU A 91 15.11 -4.77 -1.97
CA LEU A 91 13.68 -4.53 -1.88
C LEU A 91 12.99 -5.78 -1.32
N TYR A 92 12.07 -5.58 -0.39
CA TYR A 92 11.17 -6.64 0.07
C TYR A 92 9.72 -6.18 -0.01
N PHE A 93 8.89 -7.00 -0.64
CA PHE A 93 7.47 -6.78 -0.82
C PHE A 93 6.68 -7.74 0.07
N VAL A 94 5.62 -7.25 0.70
CA VAL A 94 4.65 -8.07 1.42
C VAL A 94 3.25 -7.67 0.98
N ASP A 95 2.41 -8.65 0.63
CA ASP A 95 1.01 -8.41 0.37
C ASP A 95 0.28 -7.94 1.64
N VAL A 96 -0.59 -6.94 1.49
CA VAL A 96 -1.45 -6.44 2.55
C VAL A 96 -2.89 -6.63 2.09
N ALA A 97 -3.45 -7.79 2.47
CA ALA A 97 -4.83 -8.19 2.24
C ALA A 97 -5.30 -8.10 0.77
N HIS A 98 -4.41 -8.44 -0.19
CA HIS A 98 -4.64 -8.40 -1.63
C HIS A 98 -5.07 -7.03 -2.19
N LYS A 99 -4.88 -5.95 -1.44
CA LYS A 99 -5.28 -4.59 -1.83
C LYS A 99 -4.12 -3.62 -1.89
N LEU A 100 -3.10 -3.86 -1.07
CA LEU A 100 -1.95 -3.03 -0.90
C LEU A 100 -0.69 -3.90 -0.90
N LEU A 101 0.46 -3.26 -1.09
CA LEU A 101 1.79 -3.80 -0.96
C LEU A 101 2.53 -2.95 0.06
N LEU A 102 3.11 -3.60 1.06
CA LEU A 102 4.16 -3.00 1.88
C LEU A 102 5.50 -3.26 1.19
N VAL A 103 6.21 -2.19 0.84
CA VAL A 103 7.54 -2.25 0.26
C VAL A 103 8.55 -1.74 1.28
N VAL A 104 9.62 -2.49 1.52
CA VAL A 104 10.72 -2.10 2.40
C VAL A 104 12.00 -1.99 1.58
N LEU A 105 12.67 -0.84 1.66
CA LEU A 105 13.94 -0.56 1.02
C LEU A 105 15.04 -0.54 2.07
N PHE A 106 16.15 -1.22 1.78
CA PHE A 106 17.25 -1.32 2.70
C PHE A 106 18.59 -1.58 2.02
N ASP A 107 19.62 -0.98 2.62
CA ASP A 107 21.01 -1.14 2.22
C ASP A 107 21.65 -2.33 2.95
N ARG A 108 22.97 -2.45 2.79
CA ARG A 108 23.78 -3.53 3.38
C ARG A 108 23.88 -3.50 4.91
N GLN A 109 23.37 -2.48 5.59
CA GLN A 109 23.31 -2.43 7.05
C GLN A 109 22.15 -3.28 7.60
N THR A 110 21.20 -3.64 6.74
CA THR A 110 20.05 -4.49 7.07
C THR A 110 20.09 -5.77 6.25
N THR A 111 19.58 -6.86 6.82
CA THR A 111 19.54 -8.15 6.11
C THR A 111 18.12 -8.48 5.64
N LEU A 112 18.01 -9.16 4.50
CA LEU A 112 16.72 -9.68 4.03
C LEU A 112 16.04 -10.57 5.09
N ALA A 113 16.82 -11.31 5.88
CA ALA A 113 16.31 -12.18 6.92
C ALA A 113 15.51 -11.43 8.01
N ILE A 114 16.03 -10.30 8.52
CA ILE A 114 15.33 -9.54 9.56
C ILE A 114 14.06 -8.86 9.01
N VAL A 115 14.13 -8.33 7.80
CA VAL A 115 12.97 -7.70 7.14
C VAL A 115 11.87 -8.74 6.87
N ARG A 116 12.23 -9.90 6.32
CA ARG A 116 11.31 -11.02 6.06
C ARG A 116 10.62 -11.52 7.33
N MET A 117 11.33 -11.50 8.46
CA MET A 117 10.79 -11.93 9.75
C MET A 117 9.79 -10.93 10.34
N LEU A 118 10.03 -9.62 10.19
CA LEU A 118 9.27 -8.59 10.91
C LEU A 118 8.16 -7.92 10.07
N ALA A 119 8.38 -7.76 8.76
CA ALA A 119 7.43 -7.08 7.89
C ALA A 119 6.03 -7.72 7.84
N PRO A 120 5.86 -9.07 7.89
CA PRO A 120 4.53 -9.68 7.87
C PRO A 120 3.62 -9.26 9.04
N ALA A 121 4.19 -9.04 10.23
CA ALA A 121 3.41 -8.59 11.39
C ALA A 121 2.86 -7.17 11.16
N VAL A 122 3.70 -6.29 10.60
CA VAL A 122 3.32 -4.91 10.26
C VAL A 122 2.32 -4.89 9.11
N ALA A 123 2.48 -5.74 8.10
CA ALA A 123 1.50 -5.92 7.03
C ALA A 123 0.11 -6.30 7.58
N GLY A 124 0.05 -7.18 8.59
CA GLY A 124 -1.19 -7.53 9.28
C GLY A 124 -1.83 -6.34 10.03
N GLU A 125 -1.02 -5.52 10.69
CA GLU A 125 -1.49 -4.29 11.35
C GLU A 125 -2.06 -3.29 10.33
N LEU A 126 -1.34 -3.06 9.23
CA LEU A 126 -1.80 -2.20 8.14
C LEU A 126 -3.12 -2.70 7.56
N ALA A 127 -3.27 -4.00 7.34
CA ALA A 127 -4.51 -4.59 6.85
C ALA A 127 -5.72 -4.25 7.75
N VAL A 128 -5.54 -4.26 9.08
CA VAL A 128 -6.59 -3.88 10.04
C VAL A 128 -6.95 -2.40 9.91
N ILE A 129 -5.95 -1.51 9.83
CA ILE A 129 -6.16 -0.07 9.71
C ILE A 129 -6.93 0.26 8.42
N PHE A 130 -6.43 -0.23 7.29
CA PHE A 130 -7.01 0.03 5.97
C PHE A 130 -8.41 -0.60 5.80
N ASN A 131 -8.65 -1.80 6.33
CA ASN A 131 -9.98 -2.41 6.30
C ASN A 131 -10.99 -1.62 7.15
N SER A 132 -10.55 -1.07 8.28
CA SER A 132 -11.38 -0.22 9.13
C SER A 132 -11.75 1.09 8.42
N ALA A 133 -10.82 1.69 7.68
CA ALA A 133 -11.08 2.88 6.86
C ALA A 133 -12.11 2.62 5.76
N LEU A 134 -11.94 1.55 4.97
CA LEU A 134 -12.88 1.17 3.92
C LEU A 134 -14.29 0.90 4.46
N THR A 135 -14.40 0.26 5.62
CA THR A 135 -15.70 -0.04 6.23
C THR A 135 -16.44 1.25 6.62
N ARG A 136 -15.73 2.28 7.09
CA ARG A 136 -16.33 3.59 7.40
C ARG A 136 -16.83 4.30 6.15
N GLU A 137 -16.08 4.25 5.04
CA GLU A 137 -16.53 4.83 3.77
C GLU A 137 -17.81 4.18 3.26
N GLN A 138 -17.89 2.83 3.29
CA GLN A 138 -19.06 2.09 2.83
C GLN A 138 -20.30 2.37 3.69
N GLY A 139 -20.11 2.48 5.02
CA GLY A 139 -21.17 2.88 5.94
C GLY A 139 -21.71 4.29 5.64
N ASN A 140 -20.85 5.20 5.16
CA ASN A 140 -21.24 6.55 4.78
C ASN A 140 -21.91 6.59 3.38
N ALA A 141 -21.46 5.75 2.44
CA ALA A 141 -22.06 5.61 1.11
C ALA A 141 -23.45 4.96 1.14
N GLY A 142 -23.72 4.06 2.09
CA GLY A 142 -25.04 3.47 2.33
C GLY A 142 -26.12 4.45 2.79
N GLY A 143 -25.74 5.64 3.27
CA GLY A 143 -26.67 6.75 3.58
C GLY A 143 -27.03 7.63 2.37
N SER A 144 -26.36 7.45 1.23
CA SER A 144 -26.49 8.32 0.05
C SER A 144 -27.64 7.92 -0.91
N PHE A 145 -28.32 6.79 -0.69
CA PHE A 145 -29.49 6.41 -1.51
C PHE A 145 -30.67 7.41 -1.39
N GLY A 146 -30.61 8.38 -0.47
CA GLY A 146 -31.58 9.49 -0.35
C GLY A 146 -31.22 10.79 -1.09
N VAL A 147 -30.05 10.90 -1.75
CA VAL A 147 -29.52 12.21 -2.25
C VAL A 147 -29.65 12.39 -3.78
N LEU A 148 -30.29 11.45 -4.48
CA LEU A 148 -30.48 11.54 -5.95
C LEU A 148 -31.50 12.61 -6.42
N HIS A 149 -32.09 13.41 -5.54
CA HIS A 149 -32.98 14.52 -5.93
C HIS A 149 -32.29 15.90 -6.02
N GLY A 150 -31.00 16.02 -5.65
CA GLY A 150 -30.28 17.29 -5.59
C GLY A 150 -29.29 17.55 -6.72
N ALA A 151 -28.68 16.49 -7.28
CA ALA A 151 -27.55 16.61 -8.19
C ALA A 151 -27.89 17.16 -9.59
N GLU A 152 -29.15 17.07 -10.02
CA GLU A 152 -29.56 17.61 -11.33
C GLU A 152 -29.51 19.15 -11.36
N LYS A 153 -29.70 19.84 -10.22
CA LYS A 153 -29.70 21.31 -10.16
C LYS A 153 -28.31 21.95 -10.16
N GLU A 154 -27.28 21.21 -9.76
CA GLU A 154 -25.91 21.74 -9.66
C GLU A 154 -25.20 21.67 -11.02
N ILE A 155 -25.51 20.67 -11.84
CA ILE A 155 -24.96 20.52 -13.20
C ILE A 155 -25.44 21.68 -14.10
N ASP A 156 -26.71 22.07 -14.03
CA ASP A 156 -27.25 23.18 -14.83
C ASP A 156 -26.59 24.53 -14.52
N SER A 157 -26.06 24.71 -13.31
CA SER A 157 -25.34 25.94 -12.94
C SER A 157 -23.89 26.02 -13.44
N LEU A 158 -23.32 24.88 -13.86
CA LEU A 158 -21.94 24.80 -14.35
C LEU A 158 -21.82 25.02 -15.87
N PHE A 159 -22.95 25.02 -16.58
CA PHE A 159 -22.99 25.23 -18.03
C PHE A 159 -23.79 26.47 -18.45
N SER A 160 -24.18 27.33 -17.50
CA SER A 160 -24.92 28.57 -17.77
C SER A 160 -24.12 29.84 -17.48
#